data_AF-A0A3D1HT66-F1
#
_entry.id   AF-A0A3D1HT66-F1
#
_cell.length_a   1.000
_cell.length_b   1.000
_cell.length_c   1.000
_cell.angle_alpha   90.00
_cell.angle_beta   90.00
_cell.angle_gamma   90.00
#
_symmetry.space_group_name_H-M   'P 1'
#
loop_
_entity.id
_entity.type
_entity.pdbx_description
1 polymer ?
#
loop_
_entity_poly.entity_id
_entity_poly.type
_entity_poly.pdbx_seq_one_letter_code
_entity_poly.pdbx_strand_id
1 'polypeptide(L)'
;VAGFGWFLASTWWIAASMVAGDTGHWPFLPLAVVFVPLILSLFWAAAAGISWRLGKRADTRLLWFVVMLAGFEWARGYVATGFPWNA
;
A
#
# COMPACT_ATOMS: atom_id res chain seq x y z
N VAL A 1 -3.81 -1.96 -9.60
CA VAL A 1 -2.53 -1.79 -10.35
C VAL A 1 -1.78 -0.54 -9.90
N ALA A 2 -2.38 0.67 -9.98
CA ALA A 2 -1.71 1.92 -9.60
C ALA A 2 -1.06 1.88 -8.19
N GLY A 3 -1.81 1.50 -7.14
CA GLY A 3 -1.26 1.43 -5.78
C GLY A 3 -0.11 0.42 -5.64
N PHE A 4 -0.21 -0.76 -6.27
CA PHE A 4 0.88 -1.74 -6.25
C PHE A 4 2.15 -1.20 -6.92
N GLY A 5 2.03 -0.56 -8.09
CA GLY A 5 3.18 0.04 -8.77
C GLY A 5 3.84 1.16 -7.96
N TRP A 6 3.03 2.03 -7.34
CA TRP A 6 3.52 3.09 -6.45
C TRP A 6 4.33 2.53 -5.28
N PHE A 7 3.76 1.58 -4.55
CA PHE A 7 4.45 1.00 -3.40
C PHE A 7 5.64 0.16 -3.84
N LEU A 8 5.55 -0.61 -4.92
CA LEU A 8 6.67 -1.40 -5.44
C LEU A 8 7.88 -0.50 -5.74
N ALA A 9 7.67 0.61 -6.47
CA ALA A 9 8.73 1.57 -6.76
C ALA A 9 9.23 2.31 -5.51
N SER A 10 8.40 2.46 -4.48
CA SER A 10 8.73 3.20 -3.25
C SER A 10 9.39 2.35 -2.16
N THR A 11 9.14 1.04 -2.15
CA THR A 11 9.51 0.12 -1.06
C THR A 11 10.33 -1.08 -1.50
N TRP A 12 10.81 -1.12 -2.75
CA TRP A 12 11.71 -2.19 -3.23
C TRP A 12 12.94 -2.37 -2.35
N TRP A 13 13.46 -1.28 -1.78
CA TRP A 13 14.66 -1.25 -0.96
C TRP A 13 14.52 -2.06 0.33
N ILE A 14 13.30 -2.31 0.81
CA ILE A 14 13.07 -3.16 1.99
C ILE A 14 13.59 -4.57 1.74
N ALA A 15 13.48 -5.07 0.51
CA ALA A 15 14.00 -6.38 0.18
C ALA A 15 15.53 -6.47 0.31
N ALA A 16 16.27 -5.37 0.16
CA ALA A 16 17.71 -5.35 0.35
C ALA A 16 18.12 -5.74 1.79
N SER A 17 17.23 -5.63 2.78
CA SER A 17 17.50 -6.08 4.14
C SER A 17 17.62 -7.62 4.24
N MET A 18 17.07 -8.38 3.28
CA MET A 18 17.16 -9.85 3.24
C MET A 18 18.57 -10.35 2.91
N VAL A 19 19.43 -9.48 2.39
CA VAL A 19 20.83 -9.80 2.05
C VAL A 19 21.80 -8.93 2.83
N ALA A 20 21.31 -8.19 3.83
CA ALA A 20 22.15 -7.44 4.74
C ALA A 20 22.84 -8.43 5.70
N GLY A 21 24.17 -8.56 5.55
CA GLY A 21 24.97 -9.52 6.32
C GLY A 21 24.81 -10.97 5.86
N ASP A 22 25.47 -11.89 6.56
CA ASP A 22 25.49 -13.33 6.23
C ASP A 22 24.32 -14.06 6.89
N THR A 23 23.09 -13.67 6.52
CA THR A 23 21.85 -14.17 7.15
C THR A 23 21.22 -15.36 6.42
N GLY A 24 21.66 -15.68 5.20
CA GLY A 24 21.08 -16.74 4.38
C GLY A 24 19.66 -16.48 3.87
N HIS A 25 19.07 -15.28 4.10
CA HIS A 25 17.69 -14.96 3.73
C HIS A 25 17.48 -14.55 2.26
N TRP A 26 18.52 -14.60 1.42
CA TRP A 26 18.44 -14.23 0.01
C TRP A 26 17.29 -14.90 -0.80
N PRO A 27 16.84 -16.15 -0.53
CA PRO A 27 15.71 -16.72 -1.27
C PRO A 27 14.38 -16.00 -1.02
N PHE A 28 14.25 -15.24 0.07
CA PHE A 28 13.03 -14.50 0.43
C PHE A 28 12.94 -13.12 -0.23
N LEU A 29 13.98 -12.69 -0.98
CA LEU A 29 13.99 -11.42 -1.71
C LEU A 29 12.72 -11.19 -2.56
N PRO A 30 12.29 -12.13 -3.43
CA PRO A 30 11.11 -11.92 -4.26
C PRO A 30 9.84 -11.77 -3.43
N LEU A 31 9.77 -12.46 -2.29
CA LEU A 31 8.65 -12.38 -1.36
C LEU A 31 8.57 -10.96 -0.76
N ALA A 32 9.69 -10.43 -0.28
CA ALA A 32 9.75 -9.08 0.30
C ALA A 32 9.40 -8.00 -0.74
N VAL A 33 9.94 -8.10 -1.97
CA VAL A 33 9.66 -7.16 -3.06
C VAL A 33 8.18 -7.14 -3.44
N VAL A 34 7.49 -8.28 -3.40
CA VAL A 34 6.09 -8.37 -3.88
C VAL A 34 5.07 -8.19 -2.76
N PHE A 35 5.23 -8.87 -1.63
CA PHE A 35 4.18 -8.90 -0.60
C PHE A 35 4.08 -7.60 0.18
N VAL A 36 5.18 -6.91 0.44
CA VAL A 36 5.13 -5.61 1.13
C VAL A 36 4.29 -4.60 0.33
N PRO A 37 4.59 -4.29 -0.94
CA PRO A 37 3.76 -3.36 -1.71
C PRO A 37 2.36 -3.91 -1.99
N LEU A 38 2.17 -5.22 -2.08
CA LEU A 38 0.84 -5.82 -2.21
C LEU A 38 -0.02 -5.49 -1.00
N ILE A 39 0.47 -5.74 0.22
CA ILE A 39 -0.25 -5.46 1.47
C ILE A 39 -0.56 -3.97 1.58
N LEU A 40 0.40 -3.09 1.29
CA LEU A 40 0.18 -1.64 1.32
C LEU A 40 -0.86 -1.20 0.28
N SER A 41 -0.84 -1.78 -0.91
CA SER A 41 -1.81 -1.45 -1.96
C SER A 41 -3.26 -1.84 -1.61
N LEU A 42 -3.47 -2.74 -0.63
CA LEU A 42 -4.82 -3.09 -0.17
C LEU A 42 -5.54 -1.91 0.48
N PHE A 43 -4.82 -0.99 1.14
CA PHE A 43 -5.41 0.23 1.70
C PHE A 43 -5.99 1.12 0.60
N TRP A 44 -5.23 1.36 -0.48
CA TRP A 44 -5.70 2.13 -1.63
C TRP A 44 -6.80 1.40 -2.41
N ALA A 45 -6.70 0.08 -2.54
CA ALA A 45 -7.73 -0.72 -3.20
C ALA A 45 -9.05 -0.68 -2.43
N ALA A 46 -9.01 -0.76 -1.09
CA ALA A 46 -10.17 -0.64 -0.23
C ALA A 46 -10.78 0.77 -0.31
N ALA A 47 -9.94 1.82 -0.25
CA ALA A 47 -10.39 3.21 -0.41
C ALA A 47 -11.10 3.42 -1.75
N ALA A 48 -10.49 3.00 -2.87
CA ALA A 48 -11.08 3.10 -4.20
C ALA A 48 -12.37 2.27 -4.32
N GLY A 49 -12.37 1.04 -3.82
CA GLY A 49 -13.52 0.13 -3.89
C GLY A 49 -14.73 0.64 -3.10
N ILE A 50 -14.52 1.17 -1.89
CA ILE A 50 -15.58 1.75 -1.07
C ILE A 50 -16.10 3.05 -1.72
N SER A 51 -15.20 3.90 -2.20
CA SER A 51 -15.58 5.15 -2.86
C SER A 51 -16.41 4.92 -4.12
N TRP A 52 -16.06 3.90 -4.89
CA TRP A 52 -16.83 3.50 -6.07
C TRP A 52 -18.25 3.04 -5.72
N ARG A 53 -18.40 2.27 -4.62
CA ARG A 53 -19.69 1.79 -4.13
C ARG A 53 -20.59 2.90 -3.58
N LEU A 54 -20.00 3.91 -2.92
CA LEU A 54 -20.73 5.03 -2.31
C LEU A 54 -21.09 6.12 -3.34
N GLY A 55 -20.18 6.41 -4.28
CA GLY A 55 -20.37 7.44 -5.30
C GLY A 55 -21.19 6.95 -6.49
N LYS A 56 -22.40 7.51 -6.66
CA LYS A 56 -23.28 7.22 -7.81
C LYS A 56 -22.99 8.09 -9.03
N ARG A 57 -22.43 9.29 -8.82
CA ARG A 57 -22.03 10.25 -9.86
C ARG A 57 -20.53 10.54 -9.75
N ALA A 58 -19.91 11.03 -10.83
CA ALA A 58 -18.46 11.23 -10.90
C ALA A 58 -17.94 12.20 -9.82
N ASP A 59 -18.63 13.32 -9.62
CA ASP A 59 -18.36 14.33 -8.57
C ASP A 59 -18.44 13.72 -7.16
N THR A 60 -19.54 13.03 -6.85
CA THR A 60 -19.73 12.39 -5.54
C THR A 60 -18.73 11.26 -5.31
N ARG A 61 -18.34 10.54 -6.36
CA ARG A 61 -17.33 9.48 -6.28
C ARG A 61 -15.94 10.04 -6.02
N LEU A 62 -15.61 11.18 -6.63
CA LEU A 62 -14.36 11.89 -6.35
C LEU A 62 -14.31 12.36 -4.89
N LEU A 63 -15.40 12.95 -4.39
CA LEU A 63 -15.48 13.37 -2.98
C LEU A 63 -15.29 12.17 -2.04
N TRP A 64 -16.01 11.07 -2.27
CA TRP A 64 -15.83 9.86 -1.48
C TRP A 64 -14.42 9.30 -1.59
N PHE A 65 -13.81 9.36 -2.77
CA PHE A 65 -12.43 8.93 -2.98
C PHE A 65 -11.45 9.70 -2.12
N VAL A 66 -11.54 11.03 -2.07
CA VAL A 66 -10.68 11.85 -1.21
C VAL A 66 -10.85 11.49 0.27
N VAL A 67 -12.10 11.39 0.74
CA VAL A 67 -12.40 11.05 2.15
C VAL A 67 -11.89 9.66 2.51
N MET A 68 -12.17 8.66 1.66
CA MET A 68 -11.75 7.28 1.93
C MET A 68 -10.23 7.14 1.80
N LEU A 69 -9.60 7.75 0.80
CA LEU A 69 -8.15 7.68 0.65
C LEU A 69 -7.45 8.26 1.87
N ALA A 70 -7.87 9.45 2.34
CA ALA A 70 -7.33 10.05 3.56
C ALA A 70 -7.55 9.17 4.80
N GLY A 71 -8.74 8.58 4.97
CA GLY A 71 -9.04 7.69 6.09
C GLY A 71 -8.22 6.40 6.08
N PHE A 72 -8.07 5.77 4.92
CA PHE A 72 -7.26 4.55 4.77
C PHE A 72 -5.76 4.83 4.89
N GLU A 73 -5.28 5.99 4.43
CA GLU A 73 -3.90 6.44 4.65
C GLU A 73 -3.61 6.67 6.14
N TRP A 74 -4.52 7.36 6.83
CA TRP A 74 -4.44 7.51 8.27
C TRP A 74 -4.39 6.14 8.96
N ALA A 75 -5.29 5.22 8.59
CA ALA A 75 -5.32 3.86 9.15
C ALA A 75 -4.02 3.07 8.87
N ARG A 76 -3.43 3.22 7.68
CA ARG A 76 -2.14 2.61 7.30
C ARG A 76 -0.99 3.05 8.22
N GLY A 77 -1.11 4.22 8.85
CA GLY A 77 -0.20 4.71 9.89
C GLY A 77 -0.31 4.03 11.26
N TYR A 78 -1.34 3.20 11.51
CA TYR A 78 -1.57 2.58 12.83
C TYR A 78 -1.79 1.06 12.77
N VAL A 79 -2.40 0.54 11.71
CA VAL A 79 -2.67 -0.90 11.56
C VAL A 79 -1.35 -1.68 11.52
N ALA A 80 -1.26 -2.77 12.30
CA ALA A 80 -0.07 -3.61 12.38
C ALA A 80 1.21 -2.80 12.67
N THR A 81 1.19 -1.96 13.72
CA THR A 81 2.24 -1.00 14.12
C THR A 81 2.45 0.18 13.17
N GLY A 82 1.76 0.21 12.03
CA GLY A 82 1.79 1.31 11.10
C GLY A 82 2.96 1.28 10.13
N PHE A 83 2.71 1.67 8.89
CA PHE A 83 3.75 1.91 7.89
C PHE A 83 3.34 3.06 6.96
N PRO A 84 3.37 4.33 7.42
CA PRO A 84 2.94 5.51 6.65
C PRO A 84 4.02 6.01 5.67
N TRP A 85 4.73 5.08 5.01
CA TRP A 85 5.76 5.43 4.04
C TRP A 85 5.13 5.94 2.74
N ASN A 86 5.64 7.07 2.22
CA ASN A 86 5.22 7.69 0.95
C ASN A 86 3.68 7.82 0.81
N ALA A 87 3.06 8.37 1.86
CA ALA A 87 1.64 8.70 1.98
C ALA A 87 1.30 10.03 1.28
#